data_AF-A0AAV0CYC5-F1
#
_entry.id   AF-A0AAV0CYC5-F1
#
_cell.length_a   1.000
_cell.length_b   1.000
_cell.length_c   1.000
_cell.angle_alpha   90.00
_cell.angle_beta   90.00
_cell.angle_gamma   90.00
#
_symmetry.space_group_name_H-M   'P 1'
#
loop_
_entity.id
_entity.type
_entity.pdbx_description
1 polymer ?
#
loop_
_entity_poly.entity_id
_entity_poly.type
_entity_poly.pdbx_seq_one_letter_code
_entity_poly.pdbx_strand_id
1 'polypeptide(L)'
;MSNEQSTSRTRPNYVPLTEAERNNENALWVTPHMVANDQEVLDQIKVIIGGHFLGNWAAYTEVDPKVRELWWNLFKGRFRWTEAQGPAILRAYNARISNWLRPTFRRARTSGVKPGWCSDEVWANLVRHWSSDPNFLARSQSGKKNRMSEKALETQWHGGRKPQSRHKEDLSGPEKKKVSILKVIKHCWTKHGDESDADLPPRLAEIESKYNTNVEKRRAELGLTQEDEIDSDVEDDAIFEAVGVYKGRVPCMGAEGQRILYDRSGASSSRSRRGEDPRIAQMQREMEEQQRALAEQQRTLEEQRKKEEEETRARLEEMERILSAGIRNQ
;
A
#
# COMPACT_ATOMS: atom_id res chain seq x y z
N MET A 1 36.60 44.19 17.82
CA MET A 1 35.66 44.77 18.80
C MET A 1 34.66 45.60 18.00
N SER A 2 33.68 44.97 17.36
CA SER A 2 32.40 44.59 17.95
C SER A 2 31.69 45.79 18.58
N ASN A 3 30.73 46.38 17.88
CA ASN A 3 29.47 46.68 18.55
C ASN A 3 28.29 46.67 17.57
N GLU A 4 27.27 45.96 18.02
CA GLU A 4 26.10 45.48 17.30
C GLU A 4 25.06 46.60 17.15
N GLN A 5 24.57 46.82 15.94
CA GLN A 5 23.26 47.47 15.75
C GLN A 5 22.23 46.37 15.47
N SER A 6 21.62 45.89 16.55
CA SER A 6 20.39 45.10 16.54
C SER A 6 19.29 45.89 15.84
N THR A 7 19.01 45.54 14.59
CA THR A 7 17.78 45.93 13.91
C THR A 7 16.70 44.92 14.30
N SER A 8 15.87 45.31 15.26
CA SER A 8 14.69 44.56 15.68
C SER A 8 13.73 44.42 14.49
N ARG A 9 13.75 43.27 13.82
CA ARG A 9 12.72 42.87 12.87
C ARG A 9 11.43 42.60 13.65
N THR A 10 10.52 43.56 13.63
CA THR A 10 9.15 43.42 14.13
C THR A 10 8.50 42.20 13.48
N ARG A 11 8.05 41.26 14.32
CA ARG A 11 7.29 40.07 13.94
C ARG A 11 6.00 40.53 13.22
N PRO A 12 5.58 39.92 12.10
CA PRO A 12 4.22 40.14 11.61
C PRO A 12 3.26 39.58 12.66
N ASN A 13 2.36 40.44 13.15
CA ASN A 13 1.39 40.08 14.17
C ASN A 13 0.54 38.88 13.72
N TYR A 14 0.48 37.86 14.58
CA TYR A 14 -0.56 36.83 14.52
C TYR A 14 -1.90 37.53 14.72
N VAL A 15 -2.75 37.49 13.70
CA VAL A 15 -4.15 37.93 13.79
C VAL A 15 -4.99 36.67 14.02
N PRO A 16 -5.49 36.42 15.24
CA PRO A 16 -6.42 35.33 15.46
C PRO A 16 -7.69 35.57 14.64
N LEU A 17 -8.20 34.51 14.03
CA LEU A 17 -9.49 34.53 13.34
C LEU A 17 -10.58 35.05 14.28
N THR A 18 -11.38 35.99 13.78
CA THR A 18 -12.50 36.61 14.49
C THR A 18 -13.60 35.58 14.76
N GLU A 19 -14.45 35.84 15.75
CA GLU A 19 -15.58 34.97 16.10
C GLU A 19 -16.59 34.80 14.95
N ALA A 20 -16.72 35.81 14.08
CA ALA A 20 -17.53 35.75 12.87
C ALA A 20 -16.96 34.78 11.81
N GLU A 21 -15.63 34.69 11.68
CA GLU A 21 -14.97 33.73 10.78
C GLU A 21 -15.04 32.29 11.32
N ARG A 22 -15.12 32.14 12.66
CA ARG A 22 -15.41 30.85 13.34
C ARG A 22 -16.85 30.40 13.11
N ASN A 23 -17.80 31.33 13.10
CA ASN A 23 -19.25 31.05 12.98
C ASN A 23 -19.80 31.21 11.56
N ASN A 24 -18.98 31.01 10.52
CA ASN A 24 -19.48 31.00 9.15
C ASN A 24 -20.43 29.81 8.93
N GLU A 25 -21.74 30.08 8.96
CA GLU A 25 -22.83 29.10 8.80
C GLU A 25 -22.79 28.36 7.45
N ASN A 26 -22.03 28.88 6.48
CA ASN A 26 -21.84 28.28 5.15
C ASN A 26 -20.63 27.35 5.04
N ALA A 27 -19.93 27.03 6.14
CA ALA A 27 -18.74 26.20 6.08
C ALA A 27 -19.10 24.70 5.95
N LEU A 28 -18.58 24.07 4.90
CA LEU A 28 -18.92 22.69 4.55
C LEU A 28 -18.23 21.68 5.47
N TRP A 29 -19.00 20.73 5.98
CA TRP A 29 -18.46 19.61 6.77
C TRP A 29 -17.72 18.64 5.86
N VAL A 30 -16.47 18.31 6.23
CA VAL A 30 -15.61 17.43 5.46
C VAL A 30 -14.97 16.36 6.33
N THR A 31 -14.83 15.17 5.75
CA THR A 31 -14.06 14.06 6.33
C THR A 31 -12.70 13.93 5.64
N PRO A 32 -11.71 13.24 6.24
CA PRO A 32 -10.41 13.01 5.61
C PRO A 32 -10.50 12.31 4.25
N HIS A 33 -11.50 11.45 4.05
CA HIS A 33 -11.74 10.79 2.76
C HIS A 33 -12.22 11.77 1.70
N MET A 34 -13.11 12.70 2.05
CA MET A 34 -13.58 13.74 1.13
C MET A 34 -12.43 14.66 0.73
N VAL A 35 -11.61 15.12 1.69
CA VAL A 35 -10.43 15.94 1.36
C VAL A 35 -9.46 15.21 0.41
N ALA A 36 -9.33 13.89 0.56
CA ALA A 36 -8.44 13.09 -0.27
C ALA A 36 -8.97 12.86 -1.70
N ASN A 37 -10.28 12.76 -1.91
CA ASN A 37 -10.86 12.22 -3.14
C ASN A 37 -11.85 13.15 -3.83
N ASP A 38 -12.59 13.96 -3.07
CA ASP A 38 -13.66 14.81 -3.57
C ASP A 38 -13.13 15.91 -4.51
N GLN A 39 -13.87 16.13 -5.59
CA GLN A 39 -13.54 17.09 -6.63
C GLN A 39 -13.90 18.51 -6.20
N GLU A 40 -15.03 18.70 -5.50
CA GLU A 40 -15.45 20.03 -5.03
C GLU A 40 -14.46 20.61 -4.02
N VAL A 41 -14.01 19.78 -3.08
CA VAL A 41 -12.98 20.14 -2.11
C VAL A 41 -11.67 20.51 -2.83
N LEU A 42 -11.30 19.74 -3.86
CA LEU A 42 -10.12 20.04 -4.65
C LEU A 42 -10.26 21.37 -5.39
N ASP A 43 -11.42 21.69 -5.96
CA ASP A 43 -11.63 22.94 -6.70
C ASP A 43 -11.57 24.16 -5.78
N GLN A 44 -12.08 24.05 -4.55
CA GLN A 44 -11.89 25.08 -3.53
C GLN A 44 -10.41 25.26 -3.16
N ILE A 45 -9.67 24.16 -3.00
CA ILE A 45 -8.22 24.21 -2.75
C ILE A 45 -7.48 24.89 -3.92
N LYS A 46 -7.85 24.59 -5.17
CA LYS A 46 -7.26 25.23 -6.36
C LYS A 46 -7.49 26.74 -6.37
N VAL A 47 -8.68 27.18 -6.00
CA VAL A 47 -9.02 28.61 -5.90
C VAL A 47 -8.17 29.30 -4.83
N ILE A 48 -8.06 28.69 -3.64
CA ILE A 48 -7.23 29.22 -2.53
C ILE A 48 -5.78 29.36 -2.99
N ILE A 49 -5.21 28.31 -3.59
CA ILE A 49 -3.81 28.32 -3.99
C ILE A 49 -3.60 29.30 -5.14
N GLY A 50 -4.44 29.25 -6.18
CA GLY A 50 -4.35 30.13 -7.34
C GLY A 50 -4.40 31.61 -6.96
N GLY A 51 -5.25 32.00 -6.00
CA GLY A 51 -5.34 33.38 -5.53
C GLY A 51 -4.12 33.88 -4.74
N HIS A 52 -3.31 32.98 -4.20
CA HIS A 52 -2.19 33.31 -3.30
C HIS A 52 -0.86 32.67 -3.74
N PHE A 53 -0.71 32.34 -5.03
CA PHE A 53 0.50 31.74 -5.57
C PHE A 53 1.47 32.82 -6.08
N LEU A 54 2.32 33.34 -5.19
CA LEU A 54 3.22 34.47 -5.48
C LEU A 54 4.70 34.08 -5.67
N GLY A 55 5.07 32.83 -5.41
CA GLY A 55 6.47 32.38 -5.43
C GLY A 55 6.78 31.40 -6.56
N ASN A 56 8.06 31.21 -6.81
CA ASN A 56 8.63 30.29 -7.80
C ASN A 56 8.82 28.87 -7.26
N TRP A 57 7.81 28.34 -6.54
CA TRP A 57 7.88 27.02 -5.91
C TRP A 57 7.47 25.93 -6.91
N ALA A 58 8.39 25.02 -7.27
CA ALA A 58 8.08 23.92 -8.19
C ALA A 58 7.38 22.75 -7.50
N ALA A 59 7.45 22.66 -6.17
CA ALA A 59 6.78 21.67 -5.36
C ALA A 59 6.18 22.27 -4.07
N TYR A 60 5.13 21.62 -3.54
CA TYR A 60 4.49 22.05 -2.28
C TYR A 60 5.46 22.13 -1.10
N THR A 61 6.47 21.26 -1.05
CA THR A 61 7.50 21.26 -0.01
C THR A 61 8.46 22.44 -0.08
N GLU A 62 8.58 23.08 -1.23
CA GLU A 62 9.43 24.25 -1.45
C GLU A 62 8.71 25.55 -1.06
N VAL A 63 7.38 25.50 -0.90
CA VAL A 63 6.56 26.63 -0.48
C VAL A 63 6.94 27.04 0.94
N ASP A 64 7.18 28.35 1.11
CA ASP A 64 7.49 28.96 2.41
C ASP A 64 6.46 28.48 3.46
N PRO A 65 6.90 28.00 4.63
CA PRO A 65 6.01 27.61 5.72
C PRO A 65 4.88 28.62 6.00
N LYS A 66 5.15 29.92 5.92
CA LYS A 66 4.15 30.98 6.14
C LYS A 66 3.05 30.98 5.09
N VAL A 67 3.40 30.72 3.84
CA VAL A 67 2.42 30.64 2.73
C VAL A 67 1.59 29.37 2.84
N ARG A 68 2.20 28.25 3.26
CA ARG A 68 1.46 27.01 3.55
C ARG A 68 0.48 27.19 4.71
N GLU A 69 0.88 27.91 5.75
CA GLU A 69 0.02 28.26 6.88
C GLU A 69 -1.14 29.17 6.44
N LEU A 70 -0.87 30.17 5.59
CA LEU A 70 -1.91 31.02 4.99
C LEU A 70 -2.95 30.18 4.23
N TRP A 71 -2.51 29.31 3.32
CA TRP A 71 -3.42 28.44 2.57
C TRP A 71 -4.23 27.52 3.49
N TRP A 72 -3.60 26.99 4.53
CA TRP A 72 -4.27 26.18 5.54
C TRP A 72 -5.31 26.96 6.34
N ASN A 73 -5.02 28.21 6.71
CA ASN A 73 -5.96 29.07 7.40
C ASN A 73 -7.17 29.43 6.52
N LEU A 74 -6.95 29.72 5.24
CA LEU A 74 -8.03 29.93 4.28
C LEU A 74 -8.89 28.67 4.08
N PHE A 75 -8.25 27.49 4.06
CA PHE A 75 -8.95 26.21 4.01
C PHE A 75 -9.82 25.99 5.25
N LYS A 76 -9.29 26.23 6.46
CA LYS A 76 -10.06 26.22 7.72
C LYS A 76 -11.24 27.19 7.69
N GLY A 77 -11.12 28.32 7.00
CA GLY A 77 -12.22 29.28 6.85
C GLY A 77 -13.42 28.72 6.09
N ARG A 78 -13.18 27.86 5.09
CA ARG A 78 -14.22 27.32 4.19
C ARG A 78 -14.81 25.97 4.61
N PHE A 79 -14.07 25.20 5.43
CA PHE A 79 -14.43 23.84 5.78
C PHE A 79 -14.49 23.65 7.30
N ARG A 80 -15.27 22.67 7.75
CA ARG A 80 -15.37 22.24 9.16
C ARG A 80 -15.18 20.74 9.27
N TRP A 81 -14.69 20.30 10.43
CA TRP A 81 -14.48 18.90 10.76
C TRP A 81 -14.49 18.74 12.28
N THR A 82 -14.62 17.51 12.76
CA THR A 82 -14.51 17.20 14.18
C THR A 82 -13.05 17.29 14.63
N GLU A 83 -12.80 17.83 15.83
CA GLU A 83 -11.42 18.04 16.32
C GLU A 83 -10.57 16.76 16.30
N ALA A 84 -11.17 15.62 16.61
CA ALA A 84 -10.54 14.30 16.54
C ALA A 84 -9.96 13.97 15.15
N GLN A 85 -10.57 14.50 14.08
CA GLN A 85 -10.12 14.29 12.70
C GLN A 85 -9.08 15.31 12.24
N GLY A 86 -8.82 16.39 12.98
CA GLY A 86 -7.94 17.49 12.58
C GLY A 86 -6.57 17.06 12.05
N PRO A 87 -5.82 16.19 12.76
CA PRO A 87 -4.53 15.69 12.26
C PRO A 87 -4.66 14.87 10.97
N ALA A 88 -5.76 14.13 10.78
CA ALA A 88 -6.01 13.36 9.57
C ALA A 88 -6.38 14.26 8.39
N ILE A 89 -7.18 15.31 8.63
CA ILE A 89 -7.54 16.32 7.63
C ILE A 89 -6.29 17.06 7.15
N LEU A 90 -5.42 17.52 8.05
CA LEU A 90 -4.19 18.21 7.69
C LEU A 90 -3.27 17.32 6.82
N ARG A 91 -3.14 16.03 7.16
CA ARG A 91 -2.39 15.07 6.35
C ARG A 91 -3.02 14.89 4.97
N ALA A 92 -4.35 14.72 4.90
CA ALA A 92 -5.08 14.57 3.64
C ALA A 92 -4.93 15.83 2.76
N TYR A 93 -5.06 17.02 3.34
CA TYR A 93 -4.88 18.30 2.70
C TYR A 93 -3.48 18.47 2.09
N ASN A 94 -2.43 18.24 2.88
CA ASN A 94 -1.05 18.33 2.42
C ASN A 94 -0.77 17.32 1.29
N ALA A 95 -1.27 16.09 1.41
CA ALA A 95 -1.14 15.08 0.37
C ALA A 95 -1.91 15.48 -0.91
N ARG A 96 -3.13 16.00 -0.77
CA ARG A 96 -3.98 16.44 -1.88
C ARG A 96 -3.31 17.55 -2.69
N ILE A 97 -2.78 18.57 -2.03
CA ILE A 97 -2.07 19.67 -2.70
C ILE A 97 -0.81 19.16 -3.39
N SER A 98 0.00 18.37 -2.71
CA SER A 98 1.22 17.80 -3.31
C SER A 98 0.91 16.97 -4.56
N ASN A 99 -0.13 16.14 -4.49
CA ASN A 99 -0.60 15.31 -5.60
C ASN A 99 -1.22 16.11 -6.74
N TRP A 100 -1.73 17.31 -6.49
CA TRP A 100 -2.26 18.19 -7.53
C TRP A 100 -1.18 19.09 -8.15
N LEU A 101 -0.39 19.78 -7.33
CA LEU A 101 0.54 20.81 -7.76
C LEU A 101 1.69 20.23 -8.58
N ARG A 102 2.30 19.14 -8.11
CA ARG A 102 3.47 18.52 -8.74
C ARG A 102 3.17 17.99 -10.16
N PRO A 103 2.11 17.21 -10.42
CA PRO A 103 1.75 16.82 -11.78
C PRO A 103 1.31 17.99 -12.67
N THR A 104 0.70 19.03 -12.09
CA THR A 104 0.29 20.23 -12.82
C THR A 104 1.50 20.96 -13.39
N PHE A 105 2.50 21.28 -12.57
CA PHE A 105 3.72 21.92 -13.06
C PHE A 105 4.56 21.00 -13.95
N ARG A 106 4.58 19.67 -13.71
CA ARG A 106 5.22 18.73 -14.63
C ARG A 106 4.60 18.82 -16.03
N ARG A 107 3.27 18.84 -16.15
CA ARG A 107 2.57 18.95 -17.44
C ARG A 107 2.79 20.32 -18.08
N ALA A 108 2.69 21.39 -17.29
CA ALA A 108 2.94 22.75 -17.77
C ALA A 108 4.35 22.88 -18.35
N ARG A 109 5.36 22.36 -17.66
CA ARG A 109 6.75 22.36 -18.13
C ARG A 109 6.95 21.55 -19.41
N THR A 110 6.34 20.37 -19.51
CA THR A 110 6.49 19.51 -20.69
C THR A 110 5.75 20.04 -21.91
N SER A 111 4.60 20.67 -21.73
CA SER A 111 3.81 21.26 -22.82
C SER A 111 4.22 22.69 -23.17
N GLY A 112 4.94 23.39 -22.28
CA GLY A 112 5.21 24.82 -22.38
C GLY A 112 3.99 25.70 -22.09
N VAL A 113 2.86 25.12 -21.66
CA VAL A 113 1.60 25.85 -21.44
C VAL A 113 1.46 26.25 -19.97
N LYS A 114 1.29 27.55 -19.73
CA LYS A 114 1.06 28.14 -18.41
C LYS A 114 -0.31 27.73 -17.86
N PRO A 115 -0.42 27.31 -16.58
CA PRO A 115 -1.72 27.12 -15.93
C PRO A 115 -2.49 28.44 -15.81
N GLY A 116 -3.79 28.44 -16.08
CA GLY A 116 -4.60 29.68 -16.08
C GLY A 116 -4.67 30.44 -14.75
N TRP A 117 -4.42 29.77 -13.63
CA TRP A 117 -4.37 30.37 -12.29
C TRP A 117 -2.99 30.95 -11.93
N CYS A 118 -1.97 30.77 -12.76
CA CYS A 118 -0.61 31.26 -12.52
C CYS A 118 -0.39 32.60 -13.24
N SER A 119 0.14 33.60 -12.54
CA SER A 119 0.47 34.90 -13.14
C SER A 119 1.65 34.76 -14.12
N ASP A 120 1.72 35.66 -15.11
CA ASP A 120 2.79 35.65 -16.10
C ASP A 120 4.18 35.83 -15.48
N GLU A 121 4.29 36.69 -14.47
CA GLU A 121 5.53 36.92 -13.74
C GLU A 121 6.02 35.65 -13.02
N VAL A 122 5.14 34.98 -12.28
CA VAL A 122 5.50 33.76 -11.55
C VAL A 122 5.83 32.64 -12.53
N TRP A 123 5.11 32.53 -13.64
CA TRP A 123 5.41 31.58 -14.70
C TRP A 123 6.80 31.81 -15.32
N ALA A 124 7.13 33.06 -15.67
CA ALA A 124 8.45 33.39 -16.20
C ALA A 124 9.57 33.03 -15.21
N ASN A 125 9.36 33.30 -13.93
CA ASN A 125 10.30 32.93 -12.86
C ASN A 125 10.46 31.41 -12.71
N LEU A 126 9.37 30.63 -12.83
CA LEU A 126 9.41 29.16 -12.80
C LEU A 126 10.15 28.59 -14.01
N VAL A 127 9.89 29.12 -15.21
CA VAL A 127 10.59 28.71 -16.44
C VAL A 127 12.09 28.98 -16.31
N ARG A 128 12.47 30.18 -15.84
CA ARG A 128 13.86 30.54 -15.58
C ARG A 128 14.50 29.62 -14.53
N HIS A 129 13.79 29.31 -13.45
CA HIS A 129 14.28 28.38 -12.44
C HIS A 129 14.55 26.99 -13.04
N TRP A 130 13.64 26.45 -13.85
CA TRP A 130 13.83 25.14 -14.48
C TRP A 130 14.96 25.10 -15.52
N SER A 131 15.24 26.22 -16.19
CA SER A 131 16.30 26.32 -17.19
C SER A 131 17.67 26.65 -16.61
N SER A 132 17.73 27.30 -15.45
CA SER A 132 18.95 27.95 -14.98
C SER A 132 19.41 27.51 -13.60
N ASP A 133 18.56 26.89 -12.76
CA ASP A 133 18.99 26.39 -11.45
C ASP A 133 19.86 25.13 -11.61
N PRO A 134 21.16 25.19 -11.23
CA PRO A 134 22.06 24.04 -11.31
C PRO A 134 21.58 22.82 -10.53
N ASN A 135 20.95 23.02 -9.36
CA ASN A 135 20.47 21.91 -8.53
C ASN A 135 19.30 21.18 -9.21
N PHE A 136 18.38 21.94 -9.81
CA PHE A 136 17.28 21.38 -10.56
C PHE A 136 17.77 20.62 -11.79
N LEU A 137 18.67 21.24 -12.57
CA LEU A 137 19.25 20.63 -13.76
C LEU A 137 20.03 19.35 -13.42
N ALA A 138 20.87 19.37 -12.38
CA ALA A 138 21.61 18.20 -11.93
C ALA A 138 20.67 17.06 -11.54
N ARG A 139 19.62 17.33 -10.76
CA ARG A 139 18.61 16.32 -10.39
C ARG A 139 17.86 15.78 -11.61
N SER A 140 17.51 16.65 -12.56
CA SER A 140 16.83 16.29 -13.79
C SER A 140 17.71 15.40 -14.68
N GLN A 141 18.97 15.77 -14.86
CA GLN A 141 19.96 15.02 -15.64
C GLN A 141 20.29 13.68 -14.98
N SER A 142 20.56 13.65 -13.68
CA SER A 142 20.76 12.40 -12.95
C SER A 142 19.54 11.50 -13.04
N GLY A 143 18.32 12.06 -12.90
CA GLY A 143 17.09 11.32 -13.11
C GLY A 143 16.92 10.78 -14.54
N LYS A 144 17.41 11.50 -15.56
CA LYS A 144 17.43 11.02 -16.95
C LYS A 144 18.45 9.90 -17.13
N LYS A 145 19.68 10.08 -16.63
CA LYS A 145 20.74 9.05 -16.66
C LYS A 145 20.30 7.77 -15.94
N ASN A 146 19.68 7.90 -14.77
CA ASN A 146 19.17 6.76 -14.01
C ASN A 146 18.02 6.02 -14.70
N ARG A 147 17.27 6.67 -15.60
CA ARG A 147 16.25 5.98 -16.42
C ARG A 147 16.84 5.31 -17.66
N MET A 148 17.99 5.79 -18.13
CA MET A 148 18.70 5.27 -19.30
C MET A 148 19.85 4.33 -18.92
N SER A 149 20.04 4.03 -17.63
CA SER A 149 21.04 3.06 -17.22
C SER A 149 20.60 1.66 -17.62
N GLU A 150 21.55 0.81 -17.96
CA GLU A 150 21.33 -0.59 -18.34
C GLU A 150 20.42 -1.30 -17.34
N LYS A 151 20.76 -1.24 -16.04
CA LYS A 151 19.93 -1.80 -14.96
C LYS A 151 18.50 -1.27 -14.91
N ALA A 152 18.27 0.00 -15.28
CA ALA A 152 16.93 0.56 -15.29
C ALA A 152 16.13 0.07 -16.51
N LEU A 153 16.77 -0.01 -17.67
CA LEU A 153 16.19 -0.56 -18.90
C LEU A 153 15.83 -2.05 -18.72
N GLU A 154 16.70 -2.83 -18.09
CA GLU A 154 16.45 -4.24 -17.75
C GLU A 154 15.26 -4.46 -16.81
N THR A 155 14.96 -3.47 -15.97
CA THR A 155 13.93 -3.54 -14.93
C THR A 155 12.72 -2.67 -15.22
N GLN A 156 12.62 -2.14 -16.44
CA GLN A 156 11.60 -1.18 -16.79
C GLN A 156 10.24 -1.86 -16.98
N TRP A 157 9.27 -1.47 -16.14
CA TRP A 157 7.88 -1.92 -16.27
C TRP A 157 7.11 -1.02 -17.25
N HIS A 158 6.50 -1.64 -18.26
CA HIS A 158 5.71 -1.01 -19.32
C HIS A 158 4.20 -1.19 -19.15
N GLY A 159 3.73 -2.06 -18.25
CA GLY A 159 2.30 -2.31 -17.99
C GLY A 159 1.48 -1.14 -17.40
N GLY A 160 2.08 0.05 -17.26
CA GLY A 160 1.37 1.26 -16.83
C GLY A 160 0.80 1.20 -15.41
N ARG A 161 -0.33 1.90 -15.19
CA ARG A 161 -1.03 1.97 -13.88
C ARG A 161 -2.12 0.92 -13.73
N LYS A 162 -2.23 0.02 -14.68
CA LYS A 162 -3.30 -0.96 -14.75
C LYS A 162 -2.97 -2.14 -13.82
N PRO A 163 -3.93 -2.63 -13.01
CA PRO A 163 -3.69 -3.75 -12.13
C PRO A 163 -3.45 -5.04 -12.94
N GLN A 164 -2.71 -5.99 -12.38
CA GLN A 164 -2.38 -7.25 -13.06
C GLN A 164 -3.61 -8.07 -13.41
N SER A 165 -4.63 -8.11 -12.55
CA SER A 165 -5.90 -8.79 -12.83
C SER A 165 -6.50 -8.32 -14.16
N ARG A 166 -6.48 -7.00 -14.39
CA ARG A 166 -7.00 -6.43 -15.63
C ARG A 166 -6.06 -6.67 -16.82
N HIS A 167 -4.75 -6.82 -16.62
CA HIS A 167 -3.86 -7.31 -17.70
C HIS A 167 -4.13 -8.77 -18.05
N LYS A 168 -4.41 -9.61 -17.04
CA LYS A 168 -4.80 -11.01 -17.21
C LYS A 168 -6.11 -11.13 -17.99
N GLU A 169 -7.09 -10.29 -17.69
CA GLU A 169 -8.37 -10.18 -18.42
C GLU A 169 -8.18 -9.76 -19.88
N ASP A 170 -7.38 -8.73 -20.17
CA ASP A 170 -7.15 -8.31 -21.55
C ASP A 170 -6.42 -9.41 -22.36
N LEU A 171 -5.48 -10.13 -21.73
CA LEU A 171 -4.72 -11.21 -22.38
C LEU A 171 -5.51 -12.51 -22.53
N SER A 172 -6.55 -12.75 -21.73
CA SER A 172 -7.38 -13.96 -21.84
C SER A 172 -8.33 -13.90 -23.03
N GLY A 173 -8.57 -12.70 -23.55
CA GLY A 173 -9.38 -12.47 -24.74
C GLY A 173 -10.86 -12.88 -24.56
N PRO A 174 -11.65 -12.87 -25.63
CA PRO A 174 -13.07 -13.24 -25.57
C PRO A 174 -13.29 -14.71 -25.23
N GLU A 175 -12.32 -15.57 -25.53
CA GLU A 175 -12.35 -17.01 -25.26
C GLU A 175 -12.03 -17.37 -23.80
N LYS A 176 -11.70 -16.38 -22.94
CA LYS A 176 -11.35 -16.55 -21.53
C LYS A 176 -10.31 -17.65 -21.28
N LYS A 177 -9.31 -17.75 -22.16
CA LYS A 177 -8.19 -18.70 -21.98
C LYS A 177 -7.45 -18.38 -20.68
N LYS A 178 -7.10 -19.39 -19.89
CA LYS A 178 -6.28 -19.21 -18.68
C LYS A 178 -4.93 -18.65 -19.10
N VAL A 179 -4.60 -17.47 -18.58
CA VAL A 179 -3.32 -16.79 -18.84
C VAL A 179 -2.43 -17.00 -17.63
N SER A 180 -1.27 -17.61 -17.84
CA SER A 180 -0.26 -17.74 -16.80
C SER A 180 0.27 -16.37 -16.38
N ILE A 181 0.61 -16.24 -15.10
CA ILE A 181 1.19 -15.02 -14.53
C ILE A 181 2.50 -14.62 -15.23
N LEU A 182 3.31 -15.59 -15.67
CA LEU A 182 4.54 -15.32 -16.43
C LEU A 182 4.22 -14.58 -17.73
N LYS A 183 3.16 -14.97 -18.43
CA LYS A 183 2.73 -14.30 -19.67
C LYS A 183 2.31 -12.85 -19.42
N VAL A 184 1.61 -12.58 -18.31
CA VAL A 184 1.27 -11.21 -17.90
C VAL A 184 2.53 -10.39 -17.63
N ILE A 185 3.50 -10.98 -16.93
CA ILE A 185 4.77 -10.34 -16.60
C ILE A 185 5.57 -10.03 -17.87
N LYS A 186 5.69 -10.97 -18.81
CA LYS A 186 6.33 -10.74 -20.11
C LYS A 186 5.67 -9.58 -20.85
N HIS A 187 4.34 -9.61 -21.00
CA HIS A 187 3.58 -8.55 -21.66
C HIS A 187 3.83 -7.17 -21.03
N CYS A 188 3.96 -7.10 -19.71
CA CYS A 188 4.19 -5.85 -19.01
C CYS A 188 5.66 -5.40 -18.99
N TRP A 189 6.60 -6.24 -19.37
CA TRP A 189 8.02 -5.91 -19.50
C TRP A 189 8.42 -5.63 -20.95
N THR A 190 7.69 -6.16 -21.92
CA THR A 190 7.84 -5.80 -23.33
C THR A 190 7.30 -4.40 -23.57
N LYS A 191 8.05 -3.59 -24.29
CA LYS A 191 7.61 -2.25 -24.69
C LYS A 191 6.47 -2.39 -25.71
N HIS A 192 5.41 -1.59 -25.56
CA HIS A 192 4.31 -1.58 -26.53
C HIS A 192 4.82 -1.36 -27.97
N GLY A 193 4.50 -2.30 -28.87
CA GLY A 193 4.90 -2.29 -30.28
C GLY A 193 6.12 -3.17 -30.61
N ASP A 194 6.88 -3.61 -29.60
CA ASP A 194 7.97 -4.58 -29.76
C ASP A 194 7.45 -5.97 -29.36
N GLU A 195 6.78 -6.66 -30.28
CA GLU A 195 6.25 -8.03 -30.07
C GLU A 195 7.31 -9.13 -30.34
N SER A 196 8.57 -8.75 -30.49
CA SER A 196 9.66 -9.70 -30.66
C SER A 196 10.03 -10.32 -29.32
N ASP A 197 9.69 -11.60 -29.14
CA ASP A 197 10.17 -12.44 -28.02
C ASP A 197 11.72 -12.61 -28.03
N ALA A 198 12.42 -12.15 -29.07
CA ALA A 198 13.87 -12.32 -29.20
C ALA A 198 14.69 -11.34 -28.35
N ASP A 199 14.11 -10.23 -27.88
CA ASP A 199 14.81 -9.17 -27.14
C ASP A 199 14.33 -9.04 -25.68
N LEU A 200 14.01 -10.18 -25.04
CA LEU A 200 13.63 -10.17 -23.62
C LEU A 200 14.79 -9.62 -22.77
N PRO A 201 14.53 -8.70 -21.83
CA PRO A 201 15.56 -8.20 -20.94
C PRO A 201 16.25 -9.35 -20.17
N PRO A 202 17.58 -9.30 -19.95
CA PRO A 202 18.33 -10.36 -19.26
C PRO A 202 17.70 -10.83 -17.95
N ARG A 203 17.15 -9.90 -17.16
CA ARG A 203 16.46 -10.22 -15.90
C ARG A 203 15.17 -11.01 -16.11
N LEU A 204 14.42 -10.74 -17.17
CA LEU A 204 13.19 -11.48 -17.46
C LEU A 204 13.51 -12.91 -17.91
N ALA A 205 14.58 -13.10 -18.68
CA ALA A 205 15.09 -14.44 -19.04
C ALA A 205 15.53 -15.23 -17.79
N GLU A 206 16.20 -14.57 -16.83
CA GLU A 206 16.56 -15.20 -15.55
C GLU A 206 15.31 -15.62 -14.74
N ILE A 207 14.30 -14.74 -14.68
CA ILE A 207 13.03 -15.04 -13.99
C ILE A 207 12.31 -16.20 -14.67
N GLU A 208 12.24 -16.23 -15.99
CA GLU A 208 11.63 -17.32 -16.74
C GLU A 208 12.32 -18.65 -16.48
N SER A 209 13.66 -18.69 -16.51
CA SER A 209 14.43 -19.91 -16.22
C SER A 209 14.17 -20.43 -14.80
N LYS A 210 14.18 -19.53 -13.80
CA LYS A 210 13.86 -19.91 -12.41
C LYS A 210 12.42 -20.37 -12.26
N TYR A 211 11.48 -19.68 -12.90
CA TYR A 211 10.07 -20.04 -12.87
C TYR A 211 9.85 -21.45 -13.44
N ASN A 212 10.41 -21.75 -14.62
CA ASN A 212 10.29 -23.06 -15.24
C ASN A 212 10.91 -24.15 -14.34
N THR A 213 12.08 -23.89 -13.76
CA THR A 213 12.75 -24.82 -12.83
C THR A 213 11.90 -25.09 -11.57
N ASN A 214 11.31 -24.04 -11.00
CA ASN A 214 10.43 -24.15 -9.83
C ASN A 214 9.15 -24.91 -10.17
N VAL A 215 8.54 -24.63 -11.31
CA VAL A 215 7.34 -25.33 -11.80
C VAL A 215 7.61 -26.81 -12.02
N GLU A 216 8.72 -27.17 -12.67
CA GLU A 216 9.11 -28.57 -12.88
C GLU A 216 9.33 -29.30 -11.56
N LYS A 217 10.00 -28.65 -10.61
CA LYS A 217 10.20 -29.20 -9.26
C LYS A 217 8.86 -29.46 -8.55
N ARG A 218 7.92 -28.51 -8.59
CA ARG A 218 6.60 -28.66 -7.96
C ARG A 218 5.75 -29.72 -8.67
N ARG A 219 5.82 -29.82 -10.00
CA ARG A 219 5.17 -30.92 -10.75
C ARG A 219 5.70 -32.28 -10.31
N ALA A 220 7.02 -32.43 -10.17
CA ALA A 220 7.63 -33.67 -9.71
C ALA A 220 7.21 -34.03 -8.26
N GLU A 221 7.15 -33.04 -7.36
CA GLU A 221 6.69 -33.23 -5.98
C GLU A 221 5.21 -33.66 -5.89
N LEU A 222 4.37 -33.14 -6.78
CA LEU A 222 2.93 -33.46 -6.85
C LEU A 222 2.62 -34.70 -7.70
N GLY A 223 3.63 -35.31 -8.33
CA GLY A 223 3.44 -36.44 -9.24
C GLY A 223 2.65 -36.10 -10.52
N LEU A 224 2.64 -34.83 -10.92
CA LEU A 224 1.90 -34.34 -12.08
C LEU A 224 2.70 -34.55 -13.37
N THR A 225 2.01 -34.97 -14.43
CA THR A 225 2.55 -35.06 -15.79
C THR A 225 2.62 -33.68 -16.45
N GLN A 226 3.22 -33.57 -17.63
CA GLN A 226 3.31 -32.30 -18.37
C GLN A 226 1.93 -31.78 -18.85
N GLU A 227 0.96 -32.69 -19.04
CA GLU A 227 -0.39 -32.36 -19.52
C GLU A 227 -1.30 -31.87 -18.39
N ASP A 228 -0.98 -32.20 -17.14
CA ASP A 228 -1.80 -31.78 -16.00
C ASP A 228 -1.75 -30.27 -15.80
N GLU A 229 -2.90 -29.69 -15.52
CA GLU A 229 -3.02 -28.28 -15.24
C GLU A 229 -2.47 -27.97 -13.84
N ILE A 230 -1.59 -26.98 -13.74
CA ILE A 230 -1.06 -26.53 -12.45
C ILE A 230 -2.08 -25.58 -11.80
N ASP A 231 -2.25 -25.75 -10.50
CA ASP A 231 -2.98 -24.80 -9.67
C ASP A 231 -2.39 -23.38 -9.81
N SER A 232 -3.25 -22.37 -9.90
CA SER A 232 -2.83 -20.98 -9.91
C SER A 232 -1.98 -20.59 -8.70
N ASP A 233 -2.25 -21.16 -7.52
CA ASP A 233 -1.48 -20.83 -6.32
C ASP A 233 -0.04 -21.37 -6.41
N VAL A 234 0.15 -22.51 -7.06
CA VAL A 234 1.48 -23.07 -7.31
C VAL A 234 2.24 -22.27 -8.38
N GLU A 235 1.56 -21.77 -9.42
CA GLU A 235 2.17 -20.84 -10.37
C GLU A 235 2.57 -19.51 -9.70
N ASP A 236 1.70 -18.95 -8.86
CA ASP A 236 1.92 -17.70 -8.13
C ASP A 236 3.08 -17.83 -7.13
N ASP A 237 3.23 -18.99 -6.48
CA ASP A 237 4.36 -19.32 -5.63
C ASP A 237 5.67 -19.47 -6.40
N ALA A 238 5.64 -20.18 -7.54
CA ALA A 238 6.82 -20.40 -8.37
C ALA A 238 7.36 -19.08 -8.94
N ILE A 239 6.47 -18.17 -9.37
CA ILE A 239 6.87 -16.84 -9.86
C ILE A 239 7.33 -15.94 -8.72
N PHE A 240 6.72 -16.02 -7.54
CA PHE A 240 7.16 -15.28 -6.36
C PHE A 240 8.60 -15.63 -6.00
N GLU A 241 8.94 -16.92 -5.98
CA GLU A 241 10.29 -17.42 -5.71
C GLU A 241 11.28 -17.04 -6.80
N ALA A 242 10.87 -17.05 -8.07
CA ALA A 242 11.70 -16.65 -9.20
C ALA A 242 12.03 -15.15 -9.20
N VAL A 243 11.06 -14.30 -8.86
CA VAL A 243 11.20 -12.83 -8.87
C VAL A 243 11.90 -12.31 -7.61
N GLY A 244 11.57 -12.91 -6.46
CA GLY A 244 12.11 -12.56 -5.16
C GLY A 244 11.62 -11.22 -4.58
N VAL A 245 12.09 -10.89 -3.38
CA VAL A 245 11.66 -9.71 -2.62
C VAL A 245 12.73 -8.62 -2.71
N TYR A 246 12.33 -7.42 -3.13
CA TYR A 246 13.21 -6.25 -3.17
C TYR A 246 12.59 -5.08 -2.39
N LYS A 247 13.29 -4.62 -1.34
CA LYS A 247 12.85 -3.51 -0.47
C LYS A 247 11.44 -3.70 0.10
N GLY A 248 11.11 -4.94 0.47
CA GLY A 248 9.81 -5.33 1.05
C GLY A 248 8.66 -5.20 0.05
N ARG A 249 8.93 -5.48 -1.22
CA ARG A 249 7.94 -5.58 -2.31
C ARG A 249 8.37 -6.73 -3.22
N VAL A 250 7.41 -7.40 -3.82
CA VAL A 250 7.68 -8.32 -4.93
C VAL A 250 7.54 -7.51 -6.22
N PRO A 251 8.64 -7.24 -6.95
CA PRO A 251 8.55 -6.62 -8.26
C PRO A 251 7.52 -7.32 -9.13
N CYS A 252 6.84 -6.58 -10.00
CA CYS A 252 5.95 -7.12 -11.04
C CYS A 252 4.64 -7.76 -10.55
N MET A 253 4.54 -8.22 -9.30
CA MET A 253 3.35 -8.88 -8.73
C MET A 253 2.38 -7.95 -7.98
N GLY A 254 2.65 -6.65 -7.95
CA GLY A 254 1.71 -5.65 -7.42
C GLY A 254 1.18 -5.98 -6.02
N ALA A 255 -0.15 -5.99 -5.86
CA ALA A 255 -0.81 -6.33 -4.61
C ALA A 255 -0.80 -7.84 -4.32
N GLU A 256 -0.74 -8.69 -5.34
CA GLU A 256 -0.76 -10.15 -5.14
C GLU A 256 0.54 -10.66 -4.54
N GLY A 257 1.68 -10.17 -5.02
CA GLY A 257 2.96 -10.48 -4.39
C GLY A 257 3.05 -9.94 -2.96
N GLN A 258 2.32 -8.87 -2.66
CA GLN A 258 2.21 -8.35 -1.30
C GLN A 258 1.34 -9.26 -0.41
N ARG A 259 0.26 -9.86 -0.95
CA ARG A 259 -0.56 -10.86 -0.27
C ARG A 259 0.28 -12.08 0.11
N ILE A 260 0.99 -12.67 -0.85
CA ILE A 260 1.88 -13.83 -0.62
C ILE A 260 2.96 -13.51 0.42
N LEU A 261 3.54 -12.30 0.37
CA LEU A 261 4.46 -11.82 1.41
C LEU A 261 3.82 -11.83 2.80
N TYR A 262 2.59 -11.35 2.93
CA TYR A 262 1.87 -11.34 4.20
C TYR A 262 1.62 -12.77 4.70
N ASP A 263 1.12 -13.63 3.84
CA ASP A 263 0.76 -15.02 4.18
C ASP A 263 2.00 -15.83 4.61
N ARG A 264 3.13 -15.70 3.89
CA ARG A 264 4.38 -16.44 4.19
C ARG A 264 5.15 -15.88 5.39
N SER A 265 5.02 -14.59 5.68
CA SER A 265 5.83 -13.95 6.73
C SER A 265 5.39 -14.29 8.16
N GLY A 266 4.20 -14.85 8.37
CA GLY A 266 3.72 -15.36 9.66
C GLY A 266 3.69 -14.35 10.83
N ALA A 267 4.23 -13.14 10.68
CA ALA A 267 4.33 -12.14 11.72
C ALA A 267 4.70 -10.75 11.18
N SER A 268 4.02 -9.75 11.74
CA SER A 268 4.33 -8.33 11.76
C SER A 268 4.08 -7.52 10.49
N SER A 269 2.83 -7.06 10.40
CA SER A 269 2.41 -5.82 9.76
C SER A 269 3.28 -4.63 10.19
N SER A 270 4.43 -4.43 9.54
CA SER A 270 5.24 -3.21 9.70
C SER A 270 4.87 -2.10 8.69
N ARG A 271 3.75 -2.25 7.97
CA ARG A 271 3.13 -1.17 7.17
C ARG A 271 1.64 -0.98 7.46
N SER A 272 1.30 -0.92 8.74
CA SER A 272 0.19 -0.11 9.22
C SER A 272 0.42 0.25 10.68
N ARG A 273 1.14 1.34 10.95
CA ARG A 273 0.83 2.14 12.15
C ARG A 273 -0.39 3.00 11.82
N ARG A 274 -1.53 2.36 11.63
CA ARG A 274 -2.85 2.91 11.92
C ARG A 274 -3.41 1.99 12.99
N GLY A 275 -3.88 2.58 14.08
CA GLY A 275 -4.14 1.94 15.36
C GLY A 275 -4.73 0.54 15.20
N GLU A 276 -4.18 -0.38 15.99
CA GLU A 276 -4.80 -1.67 16.29
C GLU A 276 -6.29 -1.43 16.53
N ASP A 277 -7.13 -1.97 15.65
CA ASP A 277 -8.58 -1.91 15.83
C ASP A 277 -8.88 -2.73 17.11
N PRO A 278 -9.42 -2.11 18.18
CA PRO A 278 -9.67 -2.79 19.45
C PRO A 278 -10.56 -4.04 19.30
N ARG A 279 -11.30 -4.15 18.19
CA ARG A 279 -12.10 -5.32 17.83
C ARG A 279 -11.26 -6.55 17.49
N ILE A 280 -10.10 -6.39 16.86
CA ILE A 280 -9.23 -7.52 16.48
C ILE A 280 -8.59 -8.11 17.74
N ALA A 281 -8.11 -7.26 18.64
CA ALA A 281 -7.55 -7.69 19.93
C ALA A 281 -8.61 -8.30 20.86
N GLN A 282 -9.87 -7.88 20.74
CA GLN A 282 -10.98 -8.52 21.45
C GLN A 282 -11.28 -9.91 20.87
N MET A 283 -11.39 -10.03 19.55
CA MET A 283 -11.65 -11.31 18.89
C MET A 283 -10.55 -12.35 19.14
N GLN A 284 -9.28 -11.93 19.21
CA GLN A 284 -8.18 -12.83 19.57
C GLN A 284 -8.31 -13.36 21.01
N ARG A 285 -8.71 -12.51 21.96
CA ARG A 285 -8.94 -12.93 23.35
C ARG A 285 -10.13 -13.88 23.48
N GLU A 286 -11.23 -13.59 22.78
CA GLU A 286 -12.39 -14.48 22.74
C GLU A 286 -12.05 -15.85 22.13
N MET A 287 -11.22 -15.88 21.09
CA MET A 287 -10.75 -17.12 20.46
C MET A 287 -9.85 -17.94 21.40
N GLU A 288 -8.93 -17.29 22.12
CA GLU A 288 -8.09 -17.94 23.13
C GLU A 288 -8.92 -18.49 24.30
N GLU A 289 -9.96 -17.77 24.72
CA GLU A 289 -10.87 -18.19 25.78
C GLU A 289 -11.71 -19.40 25.35
N GLN A 290 -12.22 -19.41 24.12
CA GLN A 290 -12.90 -20.56 23.53
C GLN A 290 -12.00 -21.79 23.44
N GLN A 291 -10.73 -21.62 23.06
CA GLN A 291 -9.76 -22.72 23.02
C GLN A 291 -9.48 -23.30 24.41
N ARG A 292 -9.36 -22.44 25.44
CA ARG A 292 -9.19 -22.89 26.84
C ARG A 292 -10.42 -23.64 27.35
N ALA A 293 -11.61 -23.12 27.09
CA ALA A 293 -12.86 -23.77 27.49
C ALA A 293 -13.02 -25.15 26.82
N LEU A 294 -12.66 -25.27 25.54
CA LEU A 294 -12.68 -26.55 24.82
C LEU A 294 -11.69 -27.55 25.42
N ALA A 295 -10.48 -27.10 25.78
CA ALA A 295 -9.47 -27.95 26.42
C ALA A 295 -9.92 -28.43 27.81
N GLU A 296 -10.59 -27.58 28.58
CA GLU A 296 -11.18 -27.97 29.87
C GLU A 296 -12.31 -28.99 29.71
N GLN A 297 -13.20 -28.81 28.72
CA GLN A 297 -14.24 -29.80 28.41
C GLN A 297 -13.66 -31.15 27.99
N GLN A 298 -12.58 -31.15 27.21
CA GLN A 298 -11.90 -32.40 26.84
C GLN A 298 -11.31 -33.11 28.06
N ARG A 299 -10.72 -32.38 29.00
CA ARG A 299 -10.18 -32.94 30.25
C ARG A 299 -11.28 -33.55 31.13
N THR A 300 -12.41 -32.86 31.29
CA THR A 300 -13.51 -33.39 32.11
C THR A 300 -14.13 -34.63 31.48
N LEU A 301 -14.27 -34.67 30.15
CA LEU A 301 -14.72 -35.86 29.44
C LEU A 301 -13.73 -37.03 29.61
N GLU A 302 -12.43 -36.78 29.54
CA GLU A 302 -11.42 -37.82 29.78
C GLU A 302 -11.44 -38.36 31.22
N GLU A 303 -11.65 -37.49 32.21
CA GLU A 303 -11.79 -37.91 33.61
C GLU A 303 -13.06 -38.74 33.84
N GLN A 304 -14.18 -38.36 33.22
CA GLN A 304 -15.42 -39.16 33.25
C GLN A 304 -15.20 -40.54 32.63
N ARG A 305 -14.57 -40.59 31.45
CA ARG A 305 -14.29 -41.85 30.77
C ARG A 305 -13.41 -42.78 31.62
N LYS A 306 -12.39 -42.24 32.30
CA LYS A 306 -11.56 -43.04 33.22
C LYS A 306 -12.35 -43.58 34.41
N LYS A 307 -13.26 -42.79 34.99
CA LYS A 307 -14.12 -43.26 36.09
C LYS A 307 -15.06 -44.37 35.64
N GLU A 308 -15.64 -44.25 34.45
CA GLU A 308 -16.49 -45.30 33.87
C GLU A 308 -15.68 -46.58 33.56
N GLU A 309 -14.46 -46.45 33.04
CA GLU A 309 -13.53 -47.57 32.82
C GLU A 309 -13.14 -48.25 34.16
N GLU A 310 -12.91 -47.48 35.22
CA GLU A 310 -12.62 -48.02 36.55
C GLU A 310 -13.83 -48.71 37.18
N GLU A 311 -15.03 -48.15 37.04
CA GLU A 311 -16.26 -48.74 37.57
C GLU A 311 -16.63 -50.04 36.83
N THR A 312 -16.50 -50.06 35.51
CA THR A 312 -16.71 -51.28 34.71
C THR A 312 -15.71 -52.37 35.07
N ARG A 313 -14.44 -52.01 35.29
CA ARG A 313 -13.41 -52.93 35.75
C ARG A 313 -13.73 -53.49 37.15
N ALA A 314 -14.13 -52.65 38.09
CA ALA A 314 -14.48 -53.09 39.44
C ALA A 314 -15.68 -54.07 39.44
N ARG A 315 -16.70 -53.81 38.60
CA ARG A 315 -17.84 -54.73 38.42
C ARG A 315 -17.44 -56.08 37.84
N LEU A 316 -16.50 -56.11 36.88
CA LEU A 316 -15.96 -57.35 36.34
C LEU A 316 -15.20 -58.15 37.39
N GLU A 317 -14.33 -57.50 38.17
CA GLU A 317 -13.57 -58.13 39.26
C GLU A 317 -14.50 -58.69 40.36
N GLU A 318 -15.62 -58.01 40.64
CA GLU A 318 -16.66 -58.50 41.57
C GLU A 318 -17.41 -59.72 41.01
N MET A 319 -17.82 -59.68 39.74
CA MET A 319 -18.42 -60.83 39.06
C MET A 319 -17.49 -62.05 39.03
N GLU A 320 -16.20 -61.84 38.75
CA GLU A 320 -15.19 -62.90 38.78
C GLU A 320 -15.04 -63.50 40.18
N ARG A 321 -15.08 -62.66 41.24
CA ARG A 321 -15.07 -63.14 42.63
C ARG A 321 -16.29 -64.01 42.96
N ILE A 322 -17.48 -63.59 42.54
CA ILE A 322 -18.74 -64.33 42.79
C ILE A 322 -18.72 -65.69 42.06
N LEU A 323 -18.32 -65.71 40.79
CA LEU A 323 -18.20 -66.95 40.02
C LEU A 323 -17.13 -67.90 40.62
N SER A 324 -16.01 -67.35 41.08
CA SER A 324 -14.93 -68.11 41.73
C SER A 324 -15.29 -68.64 43.13
N ALA A 325 -16.30 -68.07 43.78
CA ALA A 325 -16.86 -68.57 45.03
C ALA A 325 -17.94 -69.65 44.79
N GLY A 326 -18.73 -69.52 43.72
CA GLY A 326 -19.74 -70.51 43.32
C GLY A 326 -19.15 -71.85 42.88
N ILE A 327 -17.99 -71.87 42.23
CA ILE A 327 -17.31 -73.09 41.77
C ILE A 327 -16.68 -73.89 42.91
N ARG A 328 -16.41 -73.28 44.07
CA ARG A 328 -15.82 -73.95 45.24
C ARG A 328 -16.82 -74.65 46.18
N ASN A 329 -18.12 -74.49 45.92
CA ASN A 329 -19.21 -75.05 46.73
C ASN A 329 -20.04 -76.12 45.96
N GLN A 330 -19.48 -76.73 44.92
CA GLN A 330 -20.05 -77.92 44.25
C GLN A 330 -19.20 -79.15 44.46
#